data_AF-A0A497JI61-F1
#
_entry.id   AF-A0A497JI61-F1
#
_cell.length_a   1.000
_cell.length_b   1.000
_cell.length_c   1.000
_cell.angle_alpha   90.00
_cell.angle_beta   90.00
_cell.angle_gamma   90.00
#
_symmetry.space_group_name_H-M   'P 1'
#
loop_
_entity.id
_entity.type
_entity.pdbx_description
1 polymer ?
#
loop_
_entity_poly.entity_id
_entity_poly.type
_entity_poly.pdbx_seq_one_letter_code
_entity_poly.pdbx_strand_id
1 'polypeptide(L)'
;MLRGLLKAYAIRRPAFEFTIDDLMHVKENPNMRLTASPFTHNYEDKVFLGRAVRWKGAKGIEQVREINPDVAAGLEKAIEISQECEGVKGVVRVGDRWLPKKVICQIEKAAEKKGKAE
;
A
#
# COMPACT_ATOMS: atom_id res chain seq x y z
N MET A 1 -23.73 15.42 17.60
CA MET A 1 -22.97 15.95 16.44
C MET A 1 -21.89 16.90 16.93
N LEU A 2 -20.63 16.46 16.86
CA LEU A 2 -19.46 17.33 16.75
C LEU A 2 -18.41 16.51 15.99
N ARG A 3 -18.15 16.93 14.75
CA ARG A 3 -17.17 16.34 13.82
C ARG A 3 -15.77 16.52 14.42
N GLY A 4 -15.30 15.50 15.15
CA GLY A 4 -13.98 15.48 15.78
C GLY A 4 -12.91 15.15 14.75
N LEU A 5 -12.18 16.19 14.34
CA LEU A 5 -10.86 16.18 13.70
C LEU A 5 -10.13 14.83 13.76
N LEU A 6 -9.73 14.30 12.59
CA LEU A 6 -8.62 13.36 12.46
C LEU A 6 -7.37 14.02 13.07
N LYS A 7 -7.20 13.91 14.38
CA LYS A 7 -5.94 14.23 15.04
C LYS A 7 -4.93 13.25 14.46
N ALA A 8 -4.01 13.74 13.63
CA ALA A 8 -2.78 13.02 13.34
C ALA A 8 -2.17 12.68 14.70
N TYR A 9 -2.26 11.40 15.08
CA TYR A 9 -1.81 10.95 16.38
C TYR A 9 -0.30 11.14 16.44
N ALA A 10 0.12 12.08 17.28
CA ALA A 10 1.51 12.38 17.52
C ALA A 10 2.17 11.13 18.11
N ILE A 11 3.16 10.62 17.39
CA ILE A 11 4.01 9.48 17.76
C ILE A 11 4.66 9.82 19.11
N ARG A 12 4.22 9.16 20.18
CA ARG A 12 4.83 9.30 21.51
C ARG A 12 5.62 8.03 21.82
N ARG A 13 6.91 8.11 21.51
CA ARG A 13 8.02 7.18 21.82
C ARG A 13 7.86 5.74 21.30
N PRO A 14 8.76 5.26 20.42
CA PRO A 14 8.72 3.87 19.94
C PRO A 14 9.10 2.89 21.05
N ALA A 15 8.33 1.80 21.19
CA ALA A 15 8.54 0.74 22.19
C ALA A 15 9.77 -0.16 21.97
N PHE A 16 10.58 0.13 20.95
CA PHE A 16 11.87 -0.51 20.66
C PHE A 16 12.80 0.55 20.06
N GLU A 17 14.01 0.69 20.58
CA GLU A 17 15.07 1.48 19.96
C GLU A 17 15.68 0.66 18.82
N PHE A 18 15.22 0.88 17.58
CA PHE A 18 15.93 0.40 16.41
C PHE A 18 17.04 1.38 16.07
N THR A 19 18.21 0.86 15.74
CA THR A 19 19.40 1.66 15.44
C THR A 19 19.39 2.15 13.99
N ILE A 20 20.29 3.08 13.67
CA ILE A 20 20.54 3.47 12.28
C ILE A 20 20.95 2.23 11.45
N ASP A 21 21.69 1.30 12.05
CA ASP A 21 22.12 0.07 11.38
C ASP A 21 20.94 -0.84 11.03
N ASP A 22 19.92 -0.93 11.89
CA ASP A 22 18.69 -1.69 11.58
C ASP A 22 17.93 -1.06 10.41
N LEU A 23 17.90 0.28 10.34
CA LEU A 23 17.29 1.01 9.21
C LEU A 23 18.07 0.78 7.92
N MET A 24 19.40 0.76 7.99
CA MET A 24 20.27 0.44 6.85
C MET A 24 20.08 -1.01 6.40
N HIS A 25 19.97 -1.95 7.33
CA HIS A 25 19.70 -3.36 7.03
C HIS A 25 18.34 -3.55 6.35
N VAL A 26 17.29 -2.87 6.80
CA VAL A 26 15.97 -2.91 6.15
C VAL A 26 16.00 -2.28 4.76
N LYS A 27 16.77 -1.20 4.58
CA LYS A 27 16.97 -0.56 3.27
C LYS A 27 17.66 -1.50 2.27
N GLU A 28 18.65 -2.26 2.74
CA GLU A 28 19.50 -3.10 1.90
C GLU A 28 18.94 -4.51 1.69
N ASN A 29 18.04 -4.97 2.56
CA ASN A 29 17.44 -6.30 2.50
C ASN A 29 15.95 -6.24 2.12
N PRO A 30 15.57 -6.61 0.87
CA PRO A 30 14.18 -6.56 0.41
C PRO A 30 13.25 -7.55 1.14
N ASN A 31 13.81 -8.49 1.90
CA ASN A 31 13.07 -9.46 2.70
C ASN A 31 12.84 -8.99 4.14
N MET A 32 13.20 -7.75 4.48
CA MET A 32 12.96 -7.14 5.79
C MET A 32 11.96 -5.97 5.65
N ARG A 33 11.11 -5.78 6.65
CA ARG A 33 10.19 -4.64 6.72
C ARG A 33 10.08 -4.08 8.12
N LEU A 34 9.84 -2.79 8.19
CA LEU A 34 9.36 -2.09 9.37
C LEU A 34 7.86 -1.83 9.22
N THR A 35 7.08 -2.10 10.24
CA THR A 35 5.63 -1.86 10.25
C THR A 35 5.21 -1.39 11.64
N ALA A 36 4.43 -0.31 11.71
CA ALA A 36 3.76 0.10 12.93
C ALA A 36 2.43 -0.67 13.06
N SER A 37 2.13 -1.20 14.24
CA SER A 37 0.81 -1.78 14.48
C SER A 37 -0.26 -0.69 14.50
N PRO A 38 -1.43 -0.90 13.86
CA PRO A 38 -2.58 -0.01 14.02
C PRO A 38 -3.27 -0.19 15.38
N PHE A 39 -2.98 -1.28 16.10
CA PHE A 39 -3.46 -1.54 17.45
C PHE A 39 -2.38 -1.12 18.45
N THR A 40 -2.65 -0.05 19.19
CA THR A 40 -1.83 0.36 20.32
C THR A 40 -2.04 -0.63 21.47
N HIS A 41 -0.97 -1.10 22.08
CA HIS A 41 -1.03 -1.86 23.33
C HIS A 41 -0.47 -0.93 24.40
N ASN A 42 -1.26 -0.60 25.42
CA ASN A 42 -0.88 0.36 26.48
C ASN A 42 -0.56 1.79 26.00
N TYR A 43 -1.24 2.31 24.98
CA TYR A 43 -1.02 3.68 24.45
C TYR A 43 0.39 3.93 23.87
N GLU A 44 1.13 2.87 23.53
CA GLU A 44 2.45 2.96 22.89
C GLU A 44 2.39 2.45 21.44
N ASP A 45 3.04 3.19 20.54
CA ASP A 45 3.25 2.79 19.16
C ASP A 45 4.36 1.73 19.10
N LYS A 46 3.97 0.47 18.85
CA LYS A 46 4.92 -0.61 18.63
C LYS A 46 5.28 -0.67 17.15
N VAL A 47 6.55 -0.39 16.85
CA VAL A 47 7.15 -0.65 15.54
C VAL A 47 7.72 -2.07 15.56
N PHE A 48 7.34 -2.87 14.59
CA PHE A 48 7.76 -4.25 14.44
C PHE A 48 8.74 -4.35 13.28
N LEU A 49 9.90 -4.93 13.55
CA LEU A 49 10.80 -5.46 12.55
C LEU A 49 10.35 -6.89 12.22
N GLY A 50 10.15 -7.19 10.95
CA GLY A 50 9.73 -8.52 10.53
C GLY A 50 10.17 -8.86 9.12
N ARG A 51 10.00 -10.13 8.75
CA ARG A 51 10.24 -10.57 7.37
C ARG A 51 9.15 -9.99 6.46
N ALA A 52 9.57 -9.41 5.34
CA ALA A 52 8.68 -9.07 4.26
C ALA A 52 8.19 -10.36 3.59
N VAL A 53 7.00 -10.32 2.99
CA VAL A 53 6.50 -11.43 2.17
C VAL A 53 7.40 -11.58 0.95
N ARG A 54 7.84 -12.81 0.66
CA ARG A 54 8.90 -13.12 -0.33
C ARG A 54 8.66 -12.48 -1.69
N TRP A 55 7.42 -12.47 -2.17
CA TRP A 55 7.07 -11.91 -3.47
C TRP A 55 7.24 -10.38 -3.55
N LYS A 56 7.23 -9.65 -2.42
CA LYS A 56 7.38 -8.19 -2.42
C LYS A 56 8.79 -7.74 -2.82
N GLY A 57 9.79 -8.60 -2.64
CA GLY A 57 11.16 -8.38 -3.08
C GLY A 57 11.44 -8.84 -4.50
N ALA A 58 10.53 -9.60 -5.12
CA ALA A 58 10.68 -10.08 -6.49
C ALA A 58 10.49 -8.94 -7.50
N LYS A 59 11.33 -8.91 -8.54
CA LYS A 59 11.26 -7.91 -9.61
C LYS A 59 10.66 -8.53 -10.86
N GLY A 60 9.47 -8.05 -11.24
CA GLY A 60 8.76 -8.52 -12.41
C GLY A 60 7.70 -9.58 -12.09
N ILE A 61 6.70 -9.67 -12.95
CA ILE A 61 5.50 -10.47 -12.70
C ILE A 61 5.79 -11.97 -12.69
N GLU A 62 6.71 -12.44 -13.53
CA GLU A 62 7.09 -13.86 -13.61
C GLU A 62 7.70 -14.37 -12.31
N GLN A 63 8.63 -13.60 -11.71
CA GLN A 63 9.20 -13.94 -10.41
C GLN A 63 8.15 -13.94 -9.29
N VAL A 64 7.19 -13.01 -9.35
CA VAL A 64 6.07 -13.00 -8.41
C VAL A 64 5.18 -14.22 -8.61
N ARG A 65 4.91 -14.61 -9.86
CA ARG A 65 4.07 -15.76 -10.23
C ARG A 65 4.65 -17.08 -9.73
N GLU A 66 5.97 -17.25 -9.82
CA GLU A 66 6.69 -18.41 -9.27
C GLU A 66 6.57 -18.52 -7.74
N ILE A 67 6.49 -17.39 -7.02
CA ILE A 67 6.40 -17.36 -5.56
C ILE A 67 4.94 -17.42 -5.07
N ASN A 68 4.04 -16.70 -5.75
CA ASN A 68 2.63 -16.57 -5.40
C ASN A 68 1.80 -16.26 -6.66
N PRO A 69 1.15 -17.28 -7.26
CA PRO A 69 0.40 -17.12 -8.50
C PRO A 69 -0.86 -16.25 -8.33
N ASP A 70 -1.51 -16.27 -7.16
CA ASP A 70 -2.71 -15.46 -6.90
C ASP A 70 -2.38 -13.95 -6.85
N VAL A 71 -1.26 -13.61 -6.22
CA VAL A 71 -0.78 -12.22 -6.18
C VAL A 71 -0.36 -11.76 -7.57
N ALA A 72 0.30 -12.60 -8.36
CA ALA A 72 0.58 -12.30 -9.77
C ALA A 72 -0.72 -12.06 -10.55
N ALA A 73 -1.70 -12.94 -10.36
CA ALA A 73 -3.12 -12.81 -10.71
C ALA A 73 -3.66 -11.37 -10.57
N GLY A 74 -3.60 -10.88 -9.34
CA GLY A 74 -4.09 -9.55 -8.97
C GLY A 74 -3.25 -8.41 -9.56
N LEU A 75 -1.93 -8.56 -9.59
CA LEU A 75 -1.02 -7.55 -10.14
C LEU A 75 -1.19 -7.37 -11.65
N GLU A 76 -1.38 -8.45 -12.40
CA GLU A 76 -1.65 -8.41 -13.85
C GLU A 76 -2.92 -7.63 -14.16
N LYS A 77 -4.02 -7.94 -13.45
CA LYS A 77 -5.28 -7.20 -13.58
C LYS A 77 -5.10 -5.72 -13.24
N ALA A 78 -4.33 -5.40 -12.20
CA ALA A 78 -4.05 -4.03 -11.82
C ALA A 78 -3.22 -3.27 -12.88
N ILE A 79 -2.24 -3.94 -13.50
CA ILE A 79 -1.43 -3.39 -14.60
C ILE A 79 -2.32 -3.12 -15.81
N GLU A 80 -3.15 -4.09 -16.20
CA GLU A 80 -4.08 -3.97 -17.32
C GLU A 80 -5.02 -2.76 -17.15
N ILE A 81 -5.68 -2.63 -15.99
CA ILE A 81 -6.54 -1.49 -15.66
C ILE A 81 -5.74 -0.17 -15.69
N SER A 82 -4.49 -0.19 -15.22
CA SER A 82 -3.66 1.01 -15.22
C SER A 82 -3.23 1.44 -16.62
N GLN A 83 -3.02 0.51 -17.56
CA GLN A 83 -2.68 0.78 -18.95
C GLN A 83 -3.86 1.40 -19.70
N GLU A 84 -5.09 0.94 -19.43
CA GLU A 84 -6.30 1.55 -20.01
C GLU A 84 -6.50 3.02 -19.61
N CYS A 85 -5.94 3.43 -18.47
CA CYS A 85 -5.97 4.80 -17.97
C CYS A 85 -4.68 5.57 -18.27
N GLU A 86 -3.86 5.10 -19.22
CA GLU A 86 -2.67 5.83 -19.67
C GLU A 86 -3.08 7.16 -20.34
N GLY A 87 -2.27 8.20 -20.13
CA GLY A 87 -2.54 9.55 -20.66
C GLY A 87 -3.56 10.38 -19.87
N VAL A 88 -4.29 9.79 -18.91
CA VAL A 88 -5.20 10.54 -18.03
C VAL A 88 -4.40 11.44 -17.07
N LYS A 89 -4.55 12.76 -17.22
CA LYS A 89 -3.83 13.78 -16.44
C LYS A 89 -4.79 14.71 -15.69
N GLY A 90 -4.28 15.32 -14.62
CA GLY A 90 -5.00 16.31 -13.83
C GLY A 90 -5.69 15.74 -12.58
N VAL A 91 -6.46 16.60 -11.92
CA VAL A 91 -7.16 16.30 -10.66
C VAL A 91 -8.64 16.61 -10.79
N VAL A 92 -9.45 15.96 -9.96
CA VAL A 92 -10.89 16.15 -9.85
C VAL A 92 -11.28 16.19 -8.38
N ARG A 93 -12.32 16.97 -8.06
CA ARG A 93 -12.85 17.06 -6.71
C ARG A 93 -13.93 15.99 -6.52
N VAL A 94 -13.73 15.11 -5.54
CA VAL A 94 -14.70 14.10 -5.11
C VAL A 94 -15.05 14.39 -3.65
N GLY A 95 -16.25 14.92 -3.41
CA GLY A 95 -16.65 15.47 -2.12
C GLY A 95 -15.72 16.62 -1.69
N ASP A 96 -15.06 16.45 -0.55
CA ASP A 96 -14.13 17.44 0.02
C ASP A 96 -12.65 17.19 -0.32
N ARG A 97 -12.35 16.22 -1.20
CA ARG A 97 -10.97 15.84 -1.54
C ARG A 97 -10.68 16.04 -3.01
N TRP A 98 -9.44 16.45 -3.31
CA TRP A 98 -8.89 16.45 -4.66
C TRP A 98 -8.18 15.13 -4.90
N LEU A 99 -8.61 14.40 -5.91
CA LEU A 99 -8.04 13.12 -6.31
C LEU A 99 -7.48 13.21 -7.73
N PRO A 100 -6.37 12.52 -8.05
CA PRO A 100 -5.89 12.42 -9.41
C PRO A 100 -6.96 11.77 -10.30
N LYS A 101 -7.21 12.35 -11.49
CA LYS A 101 -8.19 11.80 -12.45
C LYS A 101 -7.87 10.35 -12.84
N LYS A 102 -6.59 9.98 -12.86
CA LYS A 102 -6.14 8.61 -13.12
C LYS A 102 -6.71 7.61 -12.12
N VAL A 103 -6.78 7.97 -10.83
CA VAL A 103 -7.34 7.09 -9.79
C VAL A 103 -8.83 6.86 -10.03
N ILE A 104 -9.55 7.91 -10.43
CA ILE A 104 -10.99 7.78 -10.74
C ILE A 104 -11.19 6.86 -11.95
N CYS A 105 -10.44 7.07 -13.03
CA CYS A 105 -10.47 6.18 -14.20
C CYS A 105 -10.22 4.71 -13.82
N GLN A 106 -9.20 4.45 -12.98
CA GLN A 106 -8.87 3.09 -12.55
C GLN A 106 -10.00 2.45 -11.73
N ILE A 107 -10.69 3.22 -10.88
CA ILE A 107 -11.84 2.74 -10.11
C ILE A 107 -13.02 2.42 -11.03
N GLU A 108 -13.32 3.29 -11.99
CA GLU A 108 -14.40 3.10 -12.96
C GLU A 108 -14.14 1.86 -13.83
N LYS A 109 -12.93 1.71 -14.36
CA LYS A 109 -12.53 0.53 -15.15
C LYS A 109 -12.53 -0.76 -14.36
N ALA A 110 -12.10 -0.72 -13.10
CA ALA A 110 -12.22 -1.87 -12.21
C ALA A 110 -13.69 -2.27 -11.99
N ALA A 111 -14.59 -1.30 -11.82
CA ALA A 111 -16.02 -1.57 -11.66
C ALA A 111 -16.66 -2.15 -12.94
N GLU A 112 -16.31 -1.61 -14.13
CA GLU A 112 -16.76 -2.15 -15.42
C GLU A 112 -16.35 -3.62 -15.61
N LYS A 113 -15.10 -3.98 -15.26
CA LYS A 113 -14.63 -5.36 -15.39
C LYS A 113 -15.28 -6.31 -14.39
N LYS A 114 -15.59 -5.82 -13.18
CA LYS A 114 -16.31 -6.61 -12.18
C LYS A 114 -17.75 -6.92 -12.62
N GLY A 115 -18.44 -5.96 -13.22
CA GLY A 115 -19.82 -6.14 -13.70
C GLY A 115 -19.97 -6.97 -14.98
N LYS A 116 -18.85 -7.30 -15.67
CA LYS A 116 -18.84 -8.20 -16.84
C LYS A 116 -18.51 -9.65 -16.49
N ALA A 117 -18.13 -9.92 -15.25
CA ALA A 117 -17.75 -11.25 -14.77
C ALA A 117 -18.88 -11.97 -14.02
N GLU A 118 -20.07 -11.36 -13.95
CA GLU A 118 -21.36 -11.95 -13.56
C GLU A 118 -22.21 -12.24 -14.80
#